data_AF-A0A7X7YUC9-F1
#
_entry.id   AF-A0A7X7YUC9-F1
#
_cell.length_a   1.000
_cell.length_b   1.000
_cell.length_c   1.000
_cell.angle_alpha   90.00
_cell.angle_beta   90.00
_cell.angle_gamma   90.00
#
_symmetry.space_group_name_H-M   'P 1'
#
loop_
_entity.id
_entity.type
_entity.pdbx_description
1 polymer ?
#
loop_
_entity_poly.entity_id
_entity_poly.type
_entity_poly.pdbx_seq_one_letter_code
_entity_poly.pdbx_strand_id
1 'polypeptide(L)'
;MAAESVVVHVTHEAAGKIGGIGAVLQGFFTCPSYLETVGRSILVSPLFTTEGSIEDRLGPGGEVLYSSIDGLISPGYSAAFRRIESLFNVGIVYGRRTFVDEQTGIRGTAEVLLIDVRTLEGALLNEFKRRLFEEFGIQSHLYEHLWEYEQYVRLAPPAIAALKALGVPDGRTTVIAHEFMGMPTALAARLEPYCHFRTAFYAHEVATIRRIVEEHAGHDTMFYNVMRRAHRDRLYVNEVFGNQYTYFKHSLVEAAKHCDRIYAVGDYVAEEMRFLAPEFETANIHIGAIQGYQRAWRAVLNLDYKTPHKLTV
;
A
#
# COMPACT_ATOMS: atom_id res chain seq x y z
N MET A 1 -25.63 0.13 -15.02
CA MET A 1 -24.88 0.55 -13.82
C MET A 1 -23.41 0.32 -14.12
N ALA A 2 -22.57 1.35 -14.11
CA ALA A 2 -21.13 1.16 -14.23
C ALA A 2 -20.69 0.31 -13.03
N ALA A 3 -19.96 -0.77 -13.26
CA ALA A 3 -19.57 -1.66 -12.18
C ALA A 3 -18.62 -0.94 -11.21
N GLU A 4 -18.90 -1.04 -9.91
CA GLU A 4 -18.14 -0.38 -8.85
C GLU A 4 -16.66 -0.81 -8.87
N SER A 5 -15.74 0.17 -8.89
CA SER A 5 -14.32 -0.09 -8.71
C SER A 5 -13.99 -0.22 -7.22
N VAL A 6 -13.16 -1.20 -6.88
CA VAL A 6 -12.72 -1.43 -5.50
C VAL A 6 -11.27 -0.99 -5.34
N VAL A 7 -10.99 -0.21 -4.29
CA VAL A 7 -9.63 0.21 -3.96
C VAL A 7 -9.25 -0.36 -2.60
N VAL A 8 -8.17 -1.12 -2.57
CA VAL A 8 -7.61 -1.71 -1.36
C VAL A 8 -6.36 -0.92 -0.99
N HIS A 9 -6.35 -0.27 0.17
CA HIS A 9 -5.21 0.48 0.67
C HIS A 9 -4.48 -0.35 1.73
N VAL A 10 -3.26 -0.77 1.43
CA VAL A 10 -2.41 -1.53 2.36
C VAL A 10 -1.50 -0.55 3.08
N THR A 11 -1.65 -0.42 4.40
CA THR A 11 -0.96 0.59 5.23
C THR A 11 -0.82 0.10 6.68
N HIS A 12 0.07 0.71 7.45
CA HIS A 12 0.13 0.55 8.91
C HIS A 12 -0.86 1.46 9.66
N GLU A 13 -1.46 2.44 8.99
CA GLU A 13 -2.37 3.43 9.60
C GLU A 13 -3.87 3.11 9.37
N ALA A 14 -4.21 1.82 9.17
CA ALA A 14 -5.59 1.43 8.86
C ALA A 14 -6.56 1.70 10.03
N ALA A 15 -6.19 1.28 11.24
CA ALA A 15 -7.00 1.43 12.45
C ALA A 15 -6.77 2.77 13.18
N GLY A 16 -5.59 3.40 13.00
CA GLY A 16 -5.22 4.61 13.71
C GLY A 16 -4.35 5.51 12.86
N LYS A 17 -4.58 6.82 12.98
CA LYS A 17 -3.73 7.86 12.39
C LYS A 17 -2.53 8.07 13.30
N ILE A 18 -1.35 7.65 12.84
CA ILE A 18 -0.08 7.76 13.57
C ILE A 18 0.77 8.86 12.93
N GLY A 19 0.66 9.06 11.62
CA GLY A 19 1.50 9.98 10.86
C GLY A 19 0.81 10.55 9.62
N GLY A 20 1.62 10.82 8.59
CA GLY A 20 1.17 11.46 7.36
C GLY A 20 0.23 10.58 6.53
N ILE A 21 0.40 9.25 6.55
CA ILE A 21 -0.38 8.34 5.71
C ILE A 21 -1.85 8.35 6.15
N GLY A 22 -2.12 8.36 7.46
CA GLY A 22 -3.48 8.45 7.99
C GLY A 22 -4.16 9.77 7.66
N ALA A 23 -3.41 10.88 7.53
CA ALA A 23 -3.96 12.15 7.05
C ALA A 23 -4.37 12.07 5.57
N VAL A 24 -3.54 11.41 4.75
CA VAL A 24 -3.83 11.19 3.33
C VAL A 24 -5.05 10.29 3.14
N LEU A 25 -5.15 9.19 3.89
CA LEU A 25 -6.31 8.30 3.87
C LEU A 25 -7.59 9.01 4.31
N GLN A 26 -7.51 9.83 5.38
CA GLN A 26 -8.63 10.66 5.81
C GLN A 26 -9.10 11.57 4.68
N GLY A 27 -8.18 12.27 4.01
CA GLY A 27 -8.53 13.14 2.88
C GLY A 27 -9.09 12.38 1.67
N PHE A 28 -8.68 11.14 1.40
CA PHE A 28 -9.32 10.32 0.35
C PHE A 28 -10.76 9.98 0.71
N PHE A 29 -11.00 9.48 1.92
CA PHE A 29 -12.34 9.06 2.33
C PHE A 29 -13.28 10.22 2.65
N THR A 30 -12.80 11.45 2.56
CA THR A 30 -13.63 12.66 2.67
C THR A 30 -13.59 13.52 1.40
N CYS A 31 -12.97 13.04 0.32
CA CYS A 31 -12.95 13.73 -0.97
C CYS A 31 -14.16 13.34 -1.83
N PRO A 32 -15.03 14.28 -2.24
CA PRO A 32 -16.18 13.98 -3.09
C PRO A 32 -15.81 13.25 -4.38
N SER A 33 -14.75 13.69 -5.06
CA SER A 33 -14.33 13.06 -6.32
C SER A 33 -13.84 11.62 -6.15
N TYR A 34 -13.25 11.29 -4.99
CA TYR A 34 -12.88 9.91 -4.68
C TYR A 34 -14.14 9.09 -4.40
N LEU A 35 -15.04 9.59 -3.53
CA LEU A 35 -16.28 8.90 -3.15
C LEU A 35 -17.25 8.69 -4.33
N GLU A 36 -17.26 9.60 -5.31
CA GLU A 36 -18.05 9.46 -6.54
C GLU A 36 -17.46 8.41 -7.51
N THR A 37 -16.16 8.15 -7.44
CA THR A 37 -15.47 7.28 -8.39
C THR A 37 -15.20 5.88 -7.83
N VAL A 38 -14.92 5.77 -6.53
CA VAL A 38 -14.61 4.51 -5.84
C VAL A 38 -15.86 4.02 -5.12
N GLY A 39 -16.41 2.89 -5.57
CA GLY A 39 -17.61 2.32 -4.97
C GLY A 39 -17.34 1.60 -3.64
N ARG A 40 -16.13 1.06 -3.46
CA ARG A 40 -15.75 0.32 -2.25
C ARG A 40 -14.28 0.54 -1.91
N SER A 41 -14.01 0.88 -0.67
CA SER A 41 -12.66 1.05 -0.14
C SER A 41 -12.41 0.08 1.01
N ILE A 42 -11.26 -0.60 0.97
CA ILE A 42 -10.84 -1.55 2.01
C ILE A 42 -9.45 -1.17 2.51
N LEU A 43 -9.30 -0.94 3.81
CA LEU A 43 -8.01 -0.75 4.47
C LEU A 43 -7.49 -2.10 4.95
N VAL A 44 -6.23 -2.41 4.66
CA VAL A 44 -5.58 -3.66 5.07
C VAL A 44 -4.32 -3.34 5.87
N SER A 45 -4.17 -3.97 7.03
CA SER A 45 -3.02 -3.78 7.93
C SER A 45 -2.74 -5.03 8.74
N PRO A 46 -1.51 -5.25 9.24
CA PRO A 46 -1.30 -6.14 10.36
C PRO A 46 -2.11 -5.66 11.57
N LEU A 47 -2.57 -6.59 12.39
CA LEU A 47 -3.04 -6.27 13.74
C LEU A 47 -1.82 -6.11 14.65
N PHE A 48 -1.58 -4.88 15.11
CA PHE A 48 -0.39 -4.56 15.91
C PHE A 48 -0.49 -5.01 17.38
N THR A 49 -1.69 -5.06 17.93
CA THR A 49 -1.92 -5.50 19.31
C THR A 49 -3.22 -6.28 19.43
N THR A 50 -3.21 -7.28 20.31
CA THR A 50 -4.40 -8.03 20.74
C THR A 50 -4.87 -7.61 22.12
N GLU A 51 -4.19 -6.67 22.76
CA GLU A 51 -4.68 -6.03 23.98
C GLU A 51 -5.81 -5.04 23.64
N GLY A 52 -6.64 -4.72 24.62
CA GLY A 52 -7.76 -3.78 24.47
C GLY A 52 -9.10 -4.44 24.17
N SER A 53 -10.12 -3.61 24.03
CA SER A 53 -11.50 -4.04 23.80
C SER A 53 -11.75 -4.32 22.32
N ILE A 54 -12.87 -4.99 22.00
CA ILE A 54 -13.27 -5.22 20.62
C ILE A 54 -13.64 -3.90 19.93
N GLU A 55 -14.22 -2.96 20.67
CA GLU A 55 -14.65 -1.64 20.19
C GLU A 55 -13.47 -0.79 19.72
N ASP A 56 -12.29 -0.98 20.31
CA ASP A 56 -11.10 -0.19 19.98
C ASP A 56 -10.32 -0.73 18.76
N ARG A 57 -10.63 -1.95 18.29
CA ARG A 57 -9.81 -2.66 17.28
C ARG A 57 -9.62 -1.87 16.00
N LEU A 58 -10.66 -1.18 15.53
CA LEU A 58 -10.66 -0.42 14.29
C LEU A 58 -10.47 1.09 14.52
N GLY A 59 -10.17 1.48 15.77
CA GLY A 59 -10.02 2.86 16.21
C GLY A 59 -11.31 3.68 16.17
N PRO A 60 -11.20 5.01 16.36
CA PRO A 60 -12.36 5.90 16.42
C PRO A 60 -13.25 5.82 15.17
N GLY A 61 -14.56 5.70 15.39
CA GLY A 61 -15.56 5.54 14.33
C GLY A 61 -15.60 4.14 13.72
N GLY A 62 -14.94 3.18 14.35
CA GLY A 62 -14.90 1.77 13.97
C GLY A 62 -16.10 0.97 14.48
N GLU A 63 -16.56 0.04 13.67
CA GLU A 63 -17.56 -0.98 14.00
C GLU A 63 -16.99 -2.33 13.60
N VAL A 64 -16.70 -3.20 14.58
CA VAL A 64 -16.22 -4.56 14.32
C VAL A 64 -17.40 -5.45 13.93
N LEU A 65 -17.30 -6.09 12.77
CA LEU A 65 -18.30 -7.02 12.25
C LEU A 65 -17.87 -8.48 12.41
N TYR A 66 -16.58 -8.73 12.57
CA TYR A 66 -15.99 -10.05 12.80
C TYR A 66 -14.66 -9.90 13.54
N SER A 67 -14.42 -10.71 14.55
CA SER A 67 -13.12 -10.84 15.21
C SER A 67 -12.97 -12.26 15.75
N SER A 68 -12.05 -13.04 15.18
CA SER A 68 -11.74 -14.37 15.75
C SER A 68 -10.98 -14.27 17.07
N ILE A 69 -10.26 -13.16 17.27
CA ILE A 69 -9.45 -12.91 18.45
C ILE A 69 -10.33 -12.58 19.66
N ASP A 70 -11.41 -11.85 19.42
CA ASP A 70 -12.36 -11.42 20.46
C ASP A 70 -13.60 -12.33 20.54
N GLY A 71 -13.67 -13.39 19.72
CA GLY A 71 -14.78 -14.34 19.68
C GLY A 71 -16.07 -13.83 19.02
N LEU A 72 -16.04 -12.66 18.37
CA LEU A 72 -17.17 -12.12 17.61
C LEU A 72 -17.27 -12.78 16.24
N ILE A 73 -18.11 -13.81 16.14
CA ILE A 73 -18.29 -14.59 14.92
C ILE A 73 -19.59 -14.20 14.21
N SER A 74 -19.50 -13.39 13.15
CA SER A 74 -20.64 -13.08 12.28
C SER A 74 -20.87 -14.17 11.22
N PRO A 75 -22.09 -14.72 11.09
CA PRO A 75 -22.39 -15.80 10.15
C PRO A 75 -22.06 -15.49 8.67
N GLY A 76 -22.13 -14.21 8.28
CA GLY A 76 -21.89 -13.79 6.89
C GLY A 76 -20.43 -13.94 6.44
N TYR A 77 -19.47 -13.93 7.36
CA TYR A 77 -18.03 -13.99 7.06
C TYR A 77 -17.36 -15.27 7.57
N SER A 78 -17.95 -15.89 8.60
CA SER A 78 -17.33 -16.94 9.41
C SER A 78 -16.82 -18.14 8.61
N ALA A 79 -17.59 -18.63 7.65
CA ALA A 79 -17.21 -19.82 6.90
C ALA A 79 -15.95 -19.58 6.04
N ALA A 80 -15.84 -18.41 5.42
CA ALA A 80 -14.71 -18.08 4.56
C ALA A 80 -13.48 -17.67 5.36
N PHE A 81 -13.64 -16.81 6.38
CA PHE A 81 -12.54 -16.38 7.23
C PHE A 81 -11.95 -17.52 8.05
N ARG A 82 -12.76 -18.43 8.61
CA ARG A 82 -12.23 -19.61 9.34
C ARG A 82 -11.34 -20.51 8.49
N ARG A 83 -11.64 -20.64 7.18
CA ARG A 83 -10.77 -21.41 6.28
C ARG A 83 -9.41 -20.73 6.12
N ILE A 84 -9.39 -19.41 6.00
CA ILE A 84 -8.16 -18.61 5.87
C ILE A 84 -7.38 -18.66 7.18
N GLU A 85 -8.03 -18.42 8.31
CA GLU A 85 -7.44 -18.51 9.65
C GLU A 85 -6.80 -19.87 9.89
N SER A 86 -7.50 -20.96 9.54
CA SER A 86 -6.97 -22.33 9.69
C SER A 86 -5.81 -22.61 8.74
N LEU A 87 -5.88 -22.13 7.49
CA LEU A 87 -4.86 -22.38 6.48
C LEU A 87 -3.56 -21.64 6.78
N PHE A 88 -3.65 -20.37 7.15
CA PHE A 88 -2.49 -19.51 7.38
C PHE A 88 -2.07 -19.45 8.85
N ASN A 89 -2.87 -19.99 9.77
CA ASN A 89 -2.69 -19.85 11.22
C ASN A 89 -2.61 -18.38 11.67
N VAL A 90 -3.65 -17.61 11.33
CA VAL A 90 -3.76 -16.17 11.61
C VAL A 90 -5.08 -15.84 12.30
N GLY A 91 -5.13 -14.73 13.03
CA GLY A 91 -6.37 -14.10 13.49
C GLY A 91 -6.84 -13.03 12.51
N ILE A 92 -8.15 -12.82 12.39
CA ILE A 92 -8.75 -11.80 11.53
C ILE A 92 -9.70 -10.94 12.35
N VAL A 93 -9.54 -9.62 12.21
CA VAL A 93 -10.51 -8.61 12.64
C VAL A 93 -10.99 -7.86 11.40
N TYR A 94 -12.29 -7.77 11.23
CA TYR A 94 -12.90 -7.12 10.08
C TYR A 94 -14.11 -6.28 10.49
N GLY A 95 -14.27 -5.14 9.85
CA GLY A 95 -15.41 -4.28 10.07
C GLY A 95 -15.38 -3.04 9.21
N ARG A 96 -15.95 -1.95 9.71
CA ARG A 96 -16.06 -0.68 8.99
C ARG A 96 -15.55 0.45 9.85
N ARG A 97 -15.04 1.49 9.21
CA ARG A 97 -14.61 2.73 9.87
C ARG A 97 -15.15 3.93 9.12
N THR A 98 -15.75 4.86 9.86
CA THR A 98 -16.26 6.11 9.30
C THR A 98 -15.21 7.22 9.44
N PHE A 99 -14.96 7.91 8.34
CA PHE A 99 -14.11 9.09 8.25
C PHE A 99 -14.98 10.32 8.11
N VAL A 100 -14.60 11.39 8.80
CA VAL A 100 -15.30 12.67 8.76
C VAL A 100 -14.25 13.76 8.56
N ASP A 101 -14.53 14.66 7.63
CA ASP A 101 -13.80 15.91 7.50
C ASP A 101 -14.48 16.95 8.39
N GLU A 102 -13.77 17.40 9.42
CA GLU A 102 -14.33 18.28 10.44
C GLU A 102 -14.68 19.68 9.91
N GLN A 103 -14.08 20.10 8.78
CA GLN A 103 -14.33 21.42 8.21
C GLN A 103 -15.53 21.44 7.27
N THR A 104 -15.68 20.38 6.46
CA THR A 104 -16.71 20.28 5.42
C THR A 104 -17.89 19.43 5.84
N GLY A 105 -17.75 18.60 6.88
CA GLY A 105 -18.74 17.64 7.31
C GLY A 105 -18.92 16.44 6.38
N ILE A 106 -18.10 16.31 5.33
CA ILE A 106 -18.17 15.19 4.38
C ILE A 106 -17.80 13.90 5.12
N ARG A 107 -18.57 12.85 4.87
CA ARG A 107 -18.41 11.53 5.50
C ARG A 107 -18.15 10.48 4.43
N GLY A 108 -17.23 9.58 4.73
CA GLY A 108 -17.02 8.35 3.96
C GLY A 108 -16.81 7.17 4.90
N THR A 109 -17.04 5.97 4.38
CA THR A 109 -16.86 4.73 5.14
C THR A 109 -15.94 3.83 4.35
N ALA A 110 -14.93 3.27 5.02
CA ALA A 110 -14.10 2.22 4.46
C ALA A 110 -14.26 0.94 5.29
N GLU A 111 -14.14 -0.20 4.64
CA GLU A 111 -13.94 -1.46 5.34
C GLU A 111 -12.52 -1.51 5.90
N VAL A 112 -12.34 -2.21 7.02
CA VAL A 112 -11.02 -2.41 7.63
C VAL A 112 -10.81 -3.89 7.86
N LEU A 113 -9.70 -4.42 7.36
CA LEU A 113 -9.24 -5.79 7.53
C LEU A 113 -7.89 -5.76 8.25
N LEU A 114 -7.88 -6.24 9.49
CA LEU A 114 -6.68 -6.41 10.29
C LEU A 114 -6.38 -7.91 10.44
N ILE A 115 -5.12 -8.30 10.27
CA ILE A 115 -4.70 -9.69 10.35
C ILE A 115 -3.60 -9.84 11.40
N ASP A 116 -3.81 -10.70 12.38
CA ASP A 116 -2.76 -11.08 13.33
C ASP A 116 -1.82 -12.08 12.66
N VAL A 117 -0.64 -11.60 12.30
CA VAL A 117 0.36 -12.33 11.53
C VAL A 117 1.44 -13.02 12.40
N ARG A 118 1.35 -12.90 13.73
CA ARG A 118 2.39 -13.37 14.66
C ARG A 118 2.63 -14.88 14.60
N THR A 119 1.61 -15.65 14.25
CA THR A 119 1.64 -17.13 14.28
C THR A 119 1.61 -17.78 12.90
N LEU A 120 1.84 -17.01 11.83
CA LEU A 120 1.63 -17.49 10.46
C LEU A 120 2.46 -18.75 10.11
N GLU A 121 1.83 -19.68 9.40
CA GLU A 121 2.38 -20.98 9.00
C GLU A 121 3.66 -20.86 8.15
N GLY A 122 4.76 -21.45 8.62
CA GLY A 122 6.10 -21.22 8.06
C GLY A 122 6.29 -21.75 6.64
N ALA A 123 5.67 -22.88 6.29
CA ALA A 123 5.78 -23.44 4.95
C ALA A 123 5.16 -22.53 3.88
N LEU A 124 3.98 -21.97 4.16
CA LEU A 124 3.29 -21.04 3.25
C LEU A 124 4.05 -19.72 3.11
N LEU A 125 4.64 -19.23 4.20
CA LEU A 125 5.48 -18.04 4.16
C LEU A 125 6.72 -18.23 3.29
N ASN A 126 7.42 -19.36 3.47
CA ASN A 126 8.64 -19.65 2.72
C ASN A 126 8.36 -19.84 1.24
N GLU A 127 7.23 -20.46 0.91
CA GLU A 127 6.77 -20.54 -0.48
C GLU A 127 6.50 -19.14 -1.07
N PHE A 128 5.86 -18.24 -0.32
CA PHE A 128 5.67 -16.86 -0.78
C PHE A 128 7.00 -16.12 -0.95
N LYS A 129 7.94 -16.22 0.00
CA LYS A 129 9.29 -15.65 -0.11
C LYS A 129 10.05 -16.19 -1.33
N ARG A 130 9.94 -17.49 -1.62
CA ARG A 130 10.51 -18.11 -2.83
C ARG A 130 9.99 -17.42 -4.09
N ARG A 131 8.67 -17.20 -4.19
CA ARG A 131 8.06 -16.51 -5.34
C ARG A 131 8.48 -15.04 -5.43
N LEU A 132 8.62 -14.34 -4.30
CA LEU A 132 9.15 -12.97 -4.29
C LEU A 132 10.58 -12.90 -4.82
N PHE A 133 11.41 -13.90 -4.51
CA PHE A 133 12.76 -13.99 -5.05
C PHE A 133 12.75 -14.31 -6.56
N GLU A 134 12.00 -15.32 -6.98
CA GLU A 134 11.98 -15.78 -8.38
C GLU A 134 11.44 -14.72 -9.35
N GLU A 135 10.41 -13.98 -8.95
CA GLU A 135 9.71 -13.06 -9.85
C GLU A 135 10.20 -11.61 -9.70
N PHE A 136 10.68 -11.21 -8.53
CA PHE A 136 11.05 -9.82 -8.23
C PHE A 136 12.47 -9.66 -7.66
N GLY A 137 13.22 -10.74 -7.46
CA GLY A 137 14.59 -10.68 -6.95
C GLY A 137 14.71 -10.34 -5.45
N ILE A 138 13.60 -10.34 -4.69
CA ILE A 138 13.64 -9.97 -3.27
C ILE A 138 14.29 -11.09 -2.44
N GLN A 139 15.45 -10.80 -1.87
CA GLN A 139 16.25 -11.74 -1.10
C GLN A 139 15.82 -11.79 0.37
N SER A 140 14.66 -12.37 0.67
CA SER A 140 14.09 -12.42 2.04
C SER A 140 15.04 -12.96 3.11
N HIS A 141 15.94 -13.88 2.76
CA HIS A 141 16.93 -14.43 3.70
C HIS A 141 17.87 -13.37 4.31
N LEU A 142 18.04 -12.22 3.66
CA LEU A 142 18.81 -11.10 4.20
C LEU A 142 18.04 -10.31 5.28
N TYR A 143 16.72 -10.43 5.36
CA TYR A 143 15.87 -9.50 6.13
C TYR A 143 14.91 -10.19 7.10
N GLU A 144 14.73 -11.50 6.99
CA GLU A 144 13.72 -12.25 7.77
C GLU A 144 13.94 -12.25 9.29
N HIS A 145 15.09 -11.79 9.76
CA HIS A 145 15.35 -11.54 11.17
C HIS A 145 14.78 -10.19 11.66
N LEU A 146 14.37 -9.31 10.75
CA LEU A 146 13.80 -8.00 11.04
C LEU A 146 12.27 -8.09 11.06
N TRP A 147 11.67 -7.87 12.23
CA TRP A 147 10.21 -7.92 12.37
C TRP A 147 9.49 -6.91 11.46
N GLU A 148 10.05 -5.72 11.27
CA GLU A 148 9.47 -4.70 10.37
C GLU A 148 9.36 -5.20 8.92
N TYR A 149 10.25 -6.09 8.47
CA TYR A 149 10.14 -6.74 7.16
C TYR A 149 9.14 -7.90 7.22
N GLU A 150 9.35 -8.83 8.16
CA GLU A 150 8.57 -10.07 8.29
C GLU A 150 7.07 -9.80 8.43
N GLN A 151 6.68 -8.80 9.21
CA GLN A 151 5.29 -8.51 9.51
C GLN A 151 4.47 -8.24 8.24
N TYR A 152 5.01 -7.45 7.30
CA TYR A 152 4.31 -7.12 6.05
C TYR A 152 4.40 -8.24 5.02
N VAL A 153 5.49 -9.01 4.99
CA VAL A 153 5.57 -10.21 4.15
C VAL A 153 4.56 -11.27 4.59
N ARG A 154 4.38 -11.44 5.91
CA ARG A 154 3.37 -12.34 6.48
C ARG A 154 1.94 -11.87 6.24
N LEU A 155 1.71 -10.56 6.21
CA LEU A 155 0.38 -10.00 5.92
C LEU A 155 -0.12 -10.40 4.52
N ALA A 156 0.77 -10.44 3.54
CA ALA A 156 0.41 -10.45 2.13
C ALA A 156 -0.44 -11.67 1.70
N PRO A 157 -0.03 -12.94 1.92
CA PRO A 157 -0.84 -14.09 1.52
C PRO A 157 -2.25 -14.15 2.14
N PRO A 158 -2.43 -14.04 3.48
CA PRO A 158 -3.76 -14.07 4.08
C PRO A 158 -4.60 -12.85 3.68
N ALA A 159 -4.00 -11.68 3.45
CA ALA A 159 -4.71 -10.52 2.94
C ALA A 159 -5.30 -10.76 1.55
N ILE A 160 -4.54 -11.30 0.60
CA ILE A 160 -5.07 -11.64 -0.74
C ILE A 160 -6.20 -12.66 -0.64
N ALA A 161 -6.04 -13.69 0.20
CA ALA A 161 -7.08 -14.69 0.42
C ALA A 161 -8.37 -14.07 1.02
N ALA A 162 -8.22 -13.16 2.00
CA ALA A 162 -9.34 -12.49 2.65
C ALA A 162 -10.06 -11.52 1.69
N LEU A 163 -9.33 -10.78 0.84
CA LEU A 163 -9.93 -9.93 -0.18
C LEU A 163 -10.78 -10.75 -1.16
N LYS A 164 -10.29 -11.91 -1.60
CA LYS A 164 -11.06 -12.85 -2.43
C LYS A 164 -12.31 -13.36 -1.69
N ALA A 165 -12.19 -13.70 -0.42
CA ALA A 165 -13.32 -14.13 0.42
C ALA A 165 -14.37 -13.01 0.63
N LEU A 166 -13.93 -11.75 0.65
CA LEU A 166 -14.79 -10.56 0.71
C LEU A 166 -15.47 -10.24 -0.64
N GLY A 167 -15.27 -11.07 -1.66
CA GLY A 167 -15.94 -10.96 -2.95
C GLY A 167 -15.52 -9.72 -3.75
N VAL A 168 -14.27 -9.27 -3.62
CA VAL A 168 -13.77 -8.17 -4.45
C VAL A 168 -13.79 -8.58 -5.93
N PRO A 169 -14.20 -7.68 -6.85
CA PRO A 169 -14.36 -8.01 -8.25
C PRO A 169 -13.03 -8.18 -8.97
N ASP A 170 -12.93 -9.25 -9.75
CA ASP A 170 -11.82 -9.53 -10.66
C ASP A 170 -11.64 -8.42 -11.71
N GLY A 171 -10.39 -8.04 -12.01
CA GLY A 171 -10.01 -7.02 -12.99
C GLY A 171 -10.41 -5.57 -12.64
N ARG A 172 -11.12 -5.36 -11.53
CA ARG A 172 -11.67 -4.08 -11.07
C ARG A 172 -11.25 -3.71 -9.64
N THR A 173 -10.38 -4.51 -9.04
CA THR A 173 -9.81 -4.25 -7.73
C THR A 173 -8.37 -3.75 -7.88
N THR A 174 -8.09 -2.56 -7.35
CA THR A 174 -6.73 -2.00 -7.31
C THR A 174 -6.17 -2.10 -5.90
N VAL A 175 -5.07 -2.82 -5.73
CA VAL A 175 -4.30 -2.91 -4.49
C VAL A 175 -3.24 -1.81 -4.49
N ILE A 176 -3.38 -0.84 -3.60
CA ILE A 176 -2.47 0.28 -3.41
C ILE A 176 -1.57 -0.01 -2.21
N ALA A 177 -0.28 -0.17 -2.48
CA ALA A 177 0.76 -0.22 -1.47
C ALA A 177 1.11 1.19 -1.01
N HIS A 178 0.80 1.55 0.24
CA HIS A 178 1.35 2.76 0.85
C HIS A 178 2.72 2.46 1.45
N GLU A 179 3.74 3.10 0.90
CA GLU A 179 5.14 2.85 1.25
C GLU A 179 5.58 1.37 1.13
N PHE A 180 6.83 1.10 1.53
CA PHE A 180 7.42 -0.25 1.54
C PHE A 180 6.53 -1.28 2.26
N MET A 181 5.71 -0.83 3.22
CA MET A 181 4.84 -1.67 4.04
C MET A 181 3.75 -2.36 3.22
N GLY A 182 3.18 -1.67 2.23
CA GLY A 182 2.15 -2.25 1.38
C GLY A 182 2.68 -3.13 0.25
N MET A 183 3.98 -3.02 -0.05
CA MET A 183 4.58 -3.63 -1.24
C MET A 183 4.46 -5.17 -1.27
N PRO A 184 4.71 -5.92 -0.19
CA PRO A 184 4.53 -7.37 -0.21
C PRO A 184 3.12 -7.78 -0.65
N THR A 185 2.08 -7.08 -0.19
CA THR A 185 0.69 -7.38 -0.55
C THR A 185 0.38 -7.02 -2.00
N ALA A 186 0.91 -5.90 -2.52
CA ALA A 186 0.77 -5.56 -3.93
C ALA A 186 1.47 -6.59 -4.84
N LEU A 187 2.67 -7.04 -4.47
CA LEU A 187 3.39 -8.09 -5.19
C LEU A 187 2.66 -9.44 -5.12
N ALA A 188 2.10 -9.79 -3.96
CA ALA A 188 1.23 -10.97 -3.83
C ALA A 188 -0.01 -10.89 -4.75
N ALA A 189 -0.60 -9.71 -4.90
CA ALA A 189 -1.68 -9.46 -5.85
C ALA A 189 -1.23 -9.69 -7.31
N ARG A 190 -0.02 -9.29 -7.71
CA ARG A 190 0.51 -9.62 -9.06
C ARG A 190 0.76 -11.11 -9.26
N LEU A 191 1.12 -11.80 -8.19
CA LEU A 191 1.39 -13.23 -8.17
C LEU A 191 0.12 -14.09 -8.10
N GLU A 192 -1.07 -13.50 -7.93
CA GLU A 192 -2.33 -14.24 -7.83
C GLU A 192 -2.82 -14.71 -9.21
N PRO A 193 -2.90 -16.04 -9.45
CA PRO A 193 -3.25 -16.56 -10.77
C PRO A 193 -4.75 -16.57 -11.07
N TYR A 194 -5.64 -16.50 -10.05
CA TYR A 194 -7.08 -16.68 -10.22
C TYR A 194 -7.90 -15.39 -10.07
N CYS A 195 -7.26 -14.27 -9.77
CA CYS A 195 -7.89 -12.96 -9.64
C CYS A 195 -6.91 -11.90 -10.13
N HIS A 196 -7.28 -11.17 -11.17
CA HIS A 196 -6.52 -10.08 -11.75
C HIS A 196 -6.69 -8.81 -10.93
N PHE A 197 -5.80 -8.63 -9.97
CA PHE A 197 -5.64 -7.37 -9.27
C PHE A 197 -4.84 -6.39 -10.12
N ARG A 198 -5.28 -5.13 -10.13
CA ARG A 198 -4.39 -4.02 -10.49
C ARG A 198 -3.58 -3.64 -9.27
N THR A 199 -2.39 -3.10 -9.48
CA THR A 199 -1.48 -2.75 -8.38
C THR A 199 -0.94 -1.34 -8.57
N ALA A 200 -0.85 -0.62 -7.47
CA ALA A 200 -0.19 0.67 -7.45
C ALA A 200 0.70 0.82 -6.23
N PHE A 201 1.79 1.56 -6.39
CA PHE A 201 2.61 2.03 -5.28
C PHE A 201 2.31 3.51 -5.02
N TYR A 202 2.15 3.89 -3.76
CA TYR A 202 1.94 5.28 -3.35
C TYR A 202 3.08 5.71 -2.43
N ALA A 203 4.02 6.45 -3.01
CA ALA A 203 5.19 7.03 -2.36
C ALA A 203 4.83 8.35 -1.68
N HIS A 204 4.85 8.34 -0.35
CA HIS A 204 4.82 9.51 0.52
C HIS A 204 6.24 10.05 0.79
N GLU A 205 7.21 9.15 0.79
CA GLU A 205 8.65 9.39 0.77
C GLU A 205 9.34 8.27 -0.02
N VAL A 206 10.66 8.38 -0.24
CA VAL A 206 11.46 7.27 -0.76
C VAL A 206 12.41 6.81 0.33
N ALA A 207 12.07 5.71 1.03
CA ALA A 207 12.81 5.25 2.21
C ALA A 207 14.33 5.10 1.99
N THR A 208 14.74 4.64 0.81
CA THR A 208 16.16 4.59 0.43
C THR A 208 16.82 5.97 0.45
N ILE A 209 16.15 6.97 -0.16
CA ILE A 209 16.67 8.32 -0.23
C ILE A 209 16.73 8.97 1.14
N ARG A 210 15.67 8.80 1.95
CA ARG A 210 15.65 9.30 3.32
C ARG A 210 16.87 8.82 4.12
N ARG A 211 17.18 7.52 4.05
CA ARG A 211 18.37 6.97 4.70
C ARG A 211 19.66 7.62 4.19
N ILE A 212 19.81 7.78 2.88
CA ILE A 212 21.00 8.42 2.27
C ILE A 212 21.13 9.88 2.76
N VAL A 213 20.04 10.65 2.74
CA VAL A 213 19.99 12.03 3.20
C VAL A 213 20.35 12.15 4.68
N GLU A 214 19.82 11.27 5.53
CA GLU A 214 20.05 11.29 6.97
C GLU A 214 21.48 10.86 7.34
N GLU A 215 22.07 9.90 6.63
CA GLU A 215 23.40 9.34 6.92
C GLU A 215 24.58 10.16 6.35
N HIS A 216 24.33 11.09 5.42
CA HIS A 216 25.39 11.88 4.79
C HIS A 216 25.41 13.35 5.25
N ALA A 217 26.62 13.89 5.41
CA ALA A 217 26.83 15.29 5.73
C ALA A 217 26.26 16.22 4.64
N GLY A 218 25.61 17.30 5.06
CA GLY A 218 24.95 18.25 4.17
C GLY A 218 23.53 17.86 3.76
N HIS A 219 23.05 16.67 4.14
CA HIS A 219 21.66 16.22 4.03
C HIS A 219 21.07 16.53 2.64
N ASP A 220 19.91 17.18 2.60
CA ASP A 220 19.21 17.57 1.37
C ASP A 220 20.09 18.38 0.42
N THR A 221 20.90 19.30 0.95
CA THR A 221 21.74 20.17 0.12
C THR A 221 22.77 19.36 -0.66
N MET A 222 23.33 18.31 -0.04
CA MET A 222 24.21 17.39 -0.74
C MET A 222 23.40 16.52 -1.71
N PHE A 223 22.38 15.83 -1.21
CA PHE A 223 21.67 14.80 -1.95
C PHE A 223 21.07 15.34 -3.25
N TYR A 224 20.28 16.42 -3.20
CA TYR A 224 19.59 16.93 -4.39
C TYR A 224 20.56 17.50 -5.43
N ASN A 225 21.72 18.01 -5.02
CA ASN A 225 22.75 18.43 -5.97
C ASN A 225 23.44 17.25 -6.64
N VAL A 226 23.74 16.20 -5.87
CA VAL A 226 24.33 14.96 -6.39
C VAL A 226 23.36 14.23 -7.32
N MET A 227 22.10 14.05 -6.92
CA MET A 227 21.04 13.44 -7.73
C MET A 227 20.90 14.15 -9.08
N ARG A 228 20.78 15.50 -9.09
CA ARG A 228 20.68 16.28 -10.33
C ARG A 228 21.91 16.13 -11.23
N ARG A 229 23.11 15.99 -10.65
CA ARG A 229 24.34 15.76 -11.43
C ARG A 229 24.36 14.35 -12.00
N ALA A 230 24.07 13.34 -11.18
CA ALA A 230 24.06 11.94 -11.55
C ALA A 230 23.06 11.62 -12.68
N HIS A 231 21.86 12.20 -12.65
CA HIS A 231 20.88 12.03 -13.73
C HIS A 231 21.39 12.51 -15.10
N ARG A 232 22.21 13.57 -15.16
CA ARG A 232 22.80 14.03 -16.43
C ARG A 232 23.72 12.97 -17.04
N ASP A 233 24.36 12.19 -16.18
CA ASP A 233 25.31 11.14 -16.54
C ASP A 233 24.63 9.74 -16.56
N ARG A 234 23.30 9.67 -16.40
CA ARG A 234 22.49 8.43 -16.30
C ARG A 234 23.00 7.44 -15.25
N LEU A 235 23.41 7.97 -14.11
CA LEU A 235 23.79 7.20 -12.92
C LEU A 235 22.62 7.19 -11.93
N TYR A 236 22.46 6.09 -11.20
CA TYR A 236 21.37 5.88 -10.25
C TYR A 236 21.94 5.65 -8.84
N VAL A 237 21.04 5.41 -7.88
CA VAL A 237 21.41 5.30 -6.46
C VAL A 237 22.56 4.35 -6.21
N ASN A 238 22.55 3.14 -6.81
CA ASN A 238 23.55 2.13 -6.52
C ASN A 238 24.95 2.47 -7.09
N GLU A 239 25.02 3.20 -8.21
CA GLU A 239 26.29 3.67 -8.78
C GLU A 239 26.89 4.85 -8.00
N VAL A 240 26.04 5.68 -7.39
CA VAL A 240 26.47 6.91 -6.72
C VAL A 240 26.72 6.70 -5.22
N PHE A 241 25.84 5.95 -4.55
CA PHE A 241 25.85 5.75 -3.10
C PHE A 241 26.20 4.31 -2.69
N GLY A 242 26.56 3.47 -3.66
CA GLY A 242 26.89 2.06 -3.45
C GLY A 242 25.65 1.17 -3.26
N ASN A 243 25.89 -0.14 -3.12
CA ASN A 243 24.83 -1.15 -3.05
C ASN A 243 23.91 -0.96 -1.83
N GLN A 244 22.62 -0.73 -2.08
CA GLN A 244 21.59 -0.53 -1.06
C GLN A 244 20.82 -1.80 -0.67
N TYR A 245 21.07 -2.96 -1.27
CA TYR A 245 20.31 -4.21 -1.03
C TYR A 245 20.50 -4.81 0.37
N THR A 246 21.39 -4.30 1.22
CA THR A 246 21.39 -4.67 2.66
C THR A 246 20.20 -4.05 3.41
N TYR A 247 19.54 -3.06 2.82
CA TYR A 247 18.38 -2.37 3.37
C TYR A 247 17.09 -2.89 2.76
N PHE A 248 16.32 -3.66 3.50
CA PHE A 248 15.10 -4.29 2.97
C PHE A 248 14.10 -3.30 2.37
N LYS A 249 14.01 -2.08 2.91
CA LYS A 249 13.10 -1.05 2.39
C LYS A 249 13.50 -0.62 0.98
N HIS A 250 14.80 -0.61 0.66
CA HIS A 250 15.24 -0.40 -0.72
C HIS A 250 14.71 -1.49 -1.65
N SER A 251 14.92 -2.76 -1.29
CA SER A 251 14.49 -3.90 -2.11
C SER A 251 12.97 -3.92 -2.34
N LEU A 252 12.18 -3.52 -1.33
CA LEU A 252 10.72 -3.42 -1.47
C LEU A 252 10.27 -2.21 -2.29
N VAL A 253 10.88 -1.04 -2.09
CA VAL A 253 10.52 0.18 -2.83
C VAL A 253 10.97 0.10 -4.29
N GLU A 254 12.14 -0.45 -4.57
CA GLU A 254 12.61 -0.67 -5.95
C GLU A 254 11.67 -1.64 -6.70
N ALA A 255 11.13 -2.65 -6.01
CA ALA A 255 10.15 -3.57 -6.59
C ALA A 255 8.83 -2.87 -7.00
N ALA A 256 8.60 -1.59 -6.63
CA ALA A 256 7.48 -0.80 -7.13
C ALA A 256 7.49 -0.63 -8.66
N LYS A 257 8.64 -0.83 -9.32
CA LYS A 257 8.73 -0.89 -10.79
C LYS A 257 7.85 -1.98 -11.41
N HIS A 258 7.49 -3.00 -10.61
CA HIS A 258 6.58 -4.06 -11.04
C HIS A 258 5.10 -3.67 -10.87
N CYS A 259 4.75 -2.59 -10.17
CA CYS A 259 3.34 -2.15 -10.05
C CYS A 259 2.82 -1.56 -11.37
N ASP A 260 1.51 -1.62 -11.61
CA ASP A 260 0.92 -1.07 -12.85
C ASP A 260 1.02 0.47 -12.90
N ARG A 261 1.04 1.10 -11.73
CA ARG A 261 1.14 2.55 -11.55
C ARG A 261 1.96 2.88 -10.31
N ILE A 262 2.61 4.06 -10.36
CA ILE A 262 3.27 4.66 -9.20
C ILE A 262 2.65 6.04 -9.00
N TYR A 263 2.37 6.38 -7.75
CA TYR A 263 1.93 7.70 -7.31
C TYR A 263 2.98 8.28 -6.38
N ALA A 264 3.31 9.55 -6.57
CA ALA A 264 4.18 10.31 -5.69
C ALA A 264 3.41 11.50 -5.13
N VAL A 265 3.58 11.82 -3.85
CA VAL A 265 2.91 12.96 -3.19
C VAL A 265 3.35 14.34 -3.71
N GLY A 266 4.49 14.42 -4.39
CA GLY A 266 5.04 15.65 -4.92
C GLY A 266 6.18 15.42 -5.91
N ASP A 267 6.63 16.51 -6.53
CA ASP A 267 7.67 16.49 -7.57
C ASP A 267 8.99 15.89 -7.08
N TYR A 268 9.46 16.28 -5.88
CA TYR A 268 10.70 15.75 -5.32
C TYR A 268 10.65 14.24 -5.12
N VAL A 269 9.57 13.70 -4.54
CA VAL A 269 9.40 12.24 -4.39
C VAL A 269 9.36 11.55 -5.75
N ALA A 270 8.75 12.17 -6.77
CA ALA A 270 8.77 11.63 -8.13
C ALA A 270 10.18 11.62 -8.74
N GLU A 271 10.99 12.66 -8.51
CA GLU A 271 12.40 12.71 -8.93
C GLU A 271 13.24 11.67 -8.18
N GLU A 272 13.07 11.55 -6.87
CA GLU A 272 13.73 10.53 -6.03
C GLU A 272 13.43 9.11 -6.52
N MET A 273 12.17 8.82 -6.84
CA MET A 273 11.78 7.53 -7.42
C MET A 273 12.48 7.27 -8.76
N ARG A 274 12.58 8.27 -9.64
CA ARG A 274 13.30 8.16 -10.92
C ARG A 274 14.79 7.92 -10.73
N PHE A 275 15.36 8.38 -9.62
CA PHE A 275 16.76 8.20 -9.30
C PHE A 275 17.10 6.80 -8.77
N LEU A 276 16.11 6.03 -8.28
CA LEU A 276 16.35 4.71 -7.68
C LEU A 276 17.03 3.73 -8.64
N ALA A 277 16.51 3.63 -9.87
CA ALA A 277 16.94 2.67 -10.87
C ALA A 277 16.49 3.12 -12.28
N PRO A 278 17.16 2.69 -13.37
CA PRO A 278 16.83 3.11 -14.72
C PRO A 278 15.39 2.80 -15.16
N GLU A 279 14.80 1.73 -14.63
CA GLU A 279 13.43 1.33 -14.96
C GLU A 279 12.39 2.38 -14.53
N PHE A 280 12.70 3.24 -13.55
CA PHE A 280 11.80 4.28 -13.09
C PHE A 280 11.76 5.51 -14.01
N GLU A 281 12.75 5.72 -14.89
CA GLU A 281 12.76 6.84 -15.84
C GLU A 281 11.54 6.83 -16.76
N THR A 282 11.17 5.64 -17.23
CA THR A 282 10.00 5.43 -18.10
C THR A 282 8.77 4.94 -17.35
N ALA A 283 8.87 4.75 -16.03
CA ALA A 283 7.75 4.28 -15.24
C ALA A 283 6.63 5.32 -15.18
N ASN A 284 5.40 4.83 -15.08
CA ASN A 284 4.21 5.67 -15.10
C ASN A 284 3.96 6.29 -13.71
N ILE A 285 4.80 7.28 -13.36
CA ILE A 285 4.76 8.01 -12.09
C ILE A 285 3.82 9.22 -12.22
N HIS A 286 2.71 9.18 -11.48
CA HIS A 286 1.73 10.26 -11.40
C HIS A 286 1.95 11.06 -10.12
N ILE A 287 1.97 12.39 -10.24
CA ILE A 287 2.04 13.25 -9.07
C ILE A 287 0.62 13.46 -8.53
N GLY A 288 0.36 12.90 -7.35
CA GLY A 288 -0.88 13.02 -6.61
C GLY A 288 -0.70 13.99 -5.45
N ALA A 289 -0.89 15.29 -5.68
CA ALA A 289 -0.74 16.29 -4.62
C ALA A 289 -1.81 16.10 -3.54
N ILE A 290 -1.35 16.01 -2.28
CA ILE A 290 -2.17 16.12 -1.06
C ILE A 290 -2.94 17.45 -1.02
N GLN A 291 -2.49 18.48 -1.77
CA GLN A 291 -3.13 19.80 -1.83
C GLN A 291 -4.11 19.99 -3.01
N GLY A 292 -4.39 18.95 -3.81
CA GLY A 292 -5.17 19.09 -5.04
C GLY A 292 -6.04 17.88 -5.36
N TYR A 293 -6.89 17.48 -4.40
CA TYR A 293 -7.74 16.28 -4.40
C TYR A 293 -8.63 16.02 -5.63
N GLN A 294 -8.67 16.90 -6.64
CA GLN A 294 -9.58 16.77 -7.79
C GLN A 294 -8.97 16.13 -9.06
N ARG A 295 -7.65 16.24 -9.30
CA ARG A 295 -7.07 15.87 -10.62
C ARG A 295 -6.41 14.49 -10.68
N ALA A 296 -5.91 13.97 -9.57
CA ALA A 296 -5.14 12.71 -9.56
C ALA A 296 -6.01 11.47 -9.80
N TRP A 297 -7.28 11.49 -9.38
CA TRP A 297 -8.07 10.25 -9.24
C TRP A 297 -8.68 9.69 -10.53
N ARG A 298 -8.94 10.53 -11.54
CA ARG A 298 -9.40 10.04 -12.85
C ARG A 298 -8.35 9.18 -13.55
N ALA A 299 -7.06 9.44 -13.30
CA ALA A 299 -5.95 8.64 -13.83
C ALA A 299 -5.81 7.27 -13.15
N VAL A 300 -6.20 7.15 -11.88
CA VAL A 300 -6.00 5.90 -11.10
C VAL A 300 -6.97 4.79 -11.50
N LEU A 301 -8.13 5.13 -12.05
CA LEU A 301 -9.20 4.18 -12.33
C LEU A 301 -9.39 3.88 -13.83
N ASN A 302 -8.49 4.34 -14.71
CA ASN A 302 -8.61 4.19 -16.17
C ASN A 302 -9.89 4.85 -16.73
N LEU A 303 -10.27 6.04 -16.22
CA LEU A 303 -11.25 6.89 -16.91
C LEU A 303 -10.48 7.74 -17.93
N ASP A 304 -10.75 7.50 -19.21
CA ASP A 304 -10.09 8.14 -20.36
C ASP A 304 -9.77 9.62 -20.12
N TYR A 305 -8.48 9.95 -20.24
CA TYR A 305 -8.01 11.32 -20.37
C TYR A 305 -8.41 11.83 -21.77
N LYS A 306 -9.65 12.33 -21.94
CA LYS A 306 -9.91 13.26 -23.04
C LYS A 306 -9.23 14.58 -22.69
N THR A 307 -8.15 14.87 -23.40
CA THR A 307 -7.43 16.15 -23.39
C THR A 307 -8.44 17.30 -23.44
N PRO A 308 -8.37 18.30 -22.54
CA PRO A 308 -9.20 19.48 -22.69
C PRO A 308 -8.76 20.22 -23.95
N HIS A 309 -9.72 20.52 -24.82
CA HIS A 309 -9.53 21.46 -25.92
C HIS A 309 -8.87 22.72 -25.39
N LYS A 310 -7.78 23.13 -26.06
CA LYS A 310 -7.15 24.44 -25.87
C LYS A 310 -8.25 25.50 -25.94
N LEU A 311 -8.49 26.19 -24.82
CA LEU A 311 -9.14 27.49 -24.84
C LEU A 311 -8.21 28.41 -25.63
N THR A 312 -8.65 28.75 -26.84
CA THR A 312 -8.09 29.82 -27.64
C THR A 312 -8.56 31.12 -26.97
N VAL A 313 -7.61 31.94 -26.54
CA VAL A 313 -7.79 33.38 -26.41
C VAL A 313 -7.12 34.01 -27.62
#